data_AF-I4H5C8-F1
#
_entry.id   AF-I4H5C8-F1
#
_cell.length_a   1.000
_cell.length_b   1.000
_cell.length_c   1.000
_cell.angle_alpha   90.00
_cell.angle_beta   90.00
_cell.angle_gamma   90.00
#
_symmetry.space_group_name_H-M   'P 1'
#
loop_
_entity.id
_entity.type
_entity.pdbx_description
1 polymer ?
#
loop_
_entity_poly.entity_id
_entity_poly.type
_entity_poly.pdbx_seq_one_letter_code
_entity_poly.pdbx_strand_id
1 'polypeptide(L)'
;MSGRWVSCFNPTYVHLSVFATHSLTVRERSDFYDALGMDAIAFDQEVIRQTNNTSARAFPTILNVDHPQFFPRLNRCAERNLQLKAIDESSTPQWLKTMRKLPLQLGIVGDILRLYLIKPIDAEATREMVL
;
A
#
# COMPACT_ATOMS: atom_id res chain seq x y z
N MET A 1 18.55 -0.49 28.52
CA MET A 1 18.05 -1.86 28.29
C MET A 1 17.44 -1.90 26.89
N SER A 2 18.28 -2.09 25.87
CA SER A 2 17.88 -1.94 24.46
C SER A 2 17.74 -3.32 23.79
N GLY A 3 16.66 -3.49 23.02
CA GLY A 3 16.81 -4.11 21.69
C GLY A 3 16.66 -5.62 21.54
N ARG A 4 15.65 -6.27 22.13
CA ARG A 4 15.36 -7.70 21.81
C ARG A 4 13.91 -8.07 21.50
N TRP A 5 13.09 -7.11 21.05
CA TRP A 5 11.71 -7.36 20.62
C TRP A 5 11.47 -7.16 19.11
N VAL A 6 12.45 -6.65 18.36
CA VAL A 6 12.31 -6.32 16.92
C VAL A 6 12.45 -7.56 16.00
N SER A 7 12.69 -8.76 16.56
CA SER A 7 13.31 -9.86 15.79
C SER A 7 12.37 -10.81 15.03
N CYS A 8 11.05 -10.62 14.98
CA CYS A 8 10.17 -11.57 14.28
C CYS A 8 9.46 -11.03 13.03
N PHE A 9 9.40 -9.72 12.80
CA PHE A 9 8.67 -9.14 11.68
C PHE A 9 9.53 -8.16 10.89
N ASN A 10 9.61 -8.36 9.57
CA ASN A 10 10.24 -7.43 8.65
C ASN A 10 9.40 -6.13 8.60
N PRO A 11 9.90 -4.97 9.09
CA PRO A 11 9.11 -3.75 9.18
C PRO A 11 8.60 -3.28 7.81
N THR A 12 9.40 -3.43 6.76
CA THR A 12 9.04 -3.06 5.39
C THR A 12 7.80 -3.82 4.91
N TYR A 13 7.73 -5.11 5.19
CA TYR A 13 6.56 -5.93 4.85
C TYR A 13 5.29 -5.48 5.60
N VAL A 14 5.42 -5.17 6.89
CA VAL A 14 4.30 -4.71 7.71
C VAL A 14 3.76 -3.38 7.18
N HIS A 15 4.62 -2.38 6.97
CA HIS A 15 4.19 -1.09 6.42
C HIS A 15 3.55 -1.24 5.04
N LEU A 16 4.15 -2.07 4.18
CA LEU A 16 3.65 -2.24 2.81
C LEU A 16 2.25 -2.87 2.80
N SER A 17 2.01 -3.89 3.63
CA SER A 17 0.70 -4.55 3.69
C SER A 17 -0.39 -3.61 4.24
N VAL A 18 -0.07 -2.80 5.26
CA VAL A 18 -0.99 -1.78 5.80
C VAL A 18 -1.30 -0.72 4.74
N PHE A 19 -0.29 -0.15 4.06
CA PHE A 19 -0.53 0.86 3.03
C PHE A 19 -1.27 0.29 1.82
N ALA A 20 -0.92 -0.92 1.37
CA ALA A 20 -1.64 -1.58 0.28
C ALA A 20 -3.12 -1.75 0.61
N THR A 21 -3.45 -2.36 1.76
CA THR A 21 -4.83 -2.60 2.16
C THR A 21 -5.62 -1.31 2.43
N HIS A 22 -4.96 -0.27 2.95
CA HIS A 22 -5.57 1.04 3.12
C HIS A 22 -5.97 1.64 1.76
N SER A 23 -5.06 1.69 0.79
CA SER A 23 -5.35 2.22 -0.54
C SER A 23 -6.44 1.44 -1.28
N LEU A 24 -6.50 0.11 -1.12
CA LEU A 24 -7.61 -0.69 -1.66
C LEU A 24 -8.95 -0.23 -1.07
N THR A 25 -9.02 -0.09 0.25
CA THR A 25 -10.26 0.26 0.96
C THR A 25 -10.70 1.69 0.70
N VAL A 26 -9.75 2.64 0.64
CA VAL A 26 -10.04 4.04 0.32
C VAL A 26 -10.60 4.13 -1.10
N ARG A 27 -9.98 3.43 -2.05
CA ARG A 27 -10.45 3.42 -3.45
C ARG A 27 -11.85 2.82 -3.60
N GLU A 28 -12.12 1.72 -2.90
CA GLU A 28 -13.45 1.10 -2.86
C GLU A 28 -14.55 2.01 -2.29
N ARG A 29 -14.17 2.98 -1.45
CA ARG A 29 -15.08 3.93 -0.81
C ARG A 29 -14.93 5.34 -1.38
N SER A 30 -14.49 5.48 -2.63
CA SER A 30 -14.28 6.78 -3.29
C SER A 30 -15.52 7.67 -3.23
N ASP A 31 -16.71 7.11 -3.47
CA ASP A 31 -18.00 7.82 -3.38
C ASP A 31 -18.22 8.55 -2.04
N PHE A 32 -17.71 7.99 -0.93
CA PHE A 32 -17.81 8.64 0.39
C PHE A 32 -16.93 9.89 0.48
N TYR A 33 -15.71 9.84 -0.06
CA TYR A 33 -14.81 10.99 -0.08
C TYR A 33 -15.30 12.06 -1.06
N ASP A 34 -15.82 11.63 -2.21
CA ASP A 34 -16.41 12.53 -3.20
C ASP A 34 -17.63 13.27 -2.62
N ALA A 35 -18.49 12.57 -1.85
CA ALA A 35 -19.62 13.19 -1.15
C ALA A 35 -19.19 14.23 -0.08
N LEU A 36 -17.98 14.11 0.46
CA LEU A 36 -17.38 15.09 1.36
C LEU A 36 -16.62 16.20 0.61
N GLY A 37 -16.58 16.17 -0.73
CA GLY A 37 -15.86 17.13 -1.56
C GLY A 37 -14.33 16.95 -1.52
N MET A 38 -13.85 15.73 -1.24
CA MET A 38 -12.42 15.40 -1.13
C MET A 38 -11.99 14.40 -2.19
N ASP A 39 -10.78 14.56 -2.74
CA ASP A 39 -10.18 13.55 -3.59
C ASP A 39 -9.65 12.38 -2.74
N ALA A 40 -10.26 11.20 -2.90
CA ALA A 40 -9.87 9.98 -2.20
C ALA A 40 -8.39 9.61 -2.42
N ILE A 41 -7.84 9.89 -3.61
CA ILE A 41 -6.45 9.53 -3.94
C ILE A 41 -5.48 10.47 -3.21
N ALA A 42 -5.69 11.79 -3.29
CA ALA A 42 -4.87 12.74 -2.56
C ALA A 42 -4.93 12.49 -1.04
N PHE A 43 -6.11 12.17 -0.51
CA PHE A 43 -6.27 11.83 0.91
C PHE A 43 -5.44 10.59 1.30
N ASP A 44 -5.54 9.50 0.54
CA ASP A 44 -4.77 8.28 0.77
C ASP A 44 -3.26 8.54 0.76
N GLN A 45 -2.79 9.32 -0.22
CA GLN A 45 -1.37 9.69 -0.34
C GLN A 45 -0.88 10.45 0.89
N GLU A 46 -1.67 11.41 1.38
CA GLU A 46 -1.30 12.20 2.55
C GLU A 46 -1.29 11.36 3.83
N VAL A 47 -2.29 10.49 4.02
CA VAL A 47 -2.33 9.57 5.16
C VAL A 47 -1.12 8.65 5.17
N ILE A 48 -0.74 8.10 4.01
CA ILE A 48 0.45 7.25 3.88
C ILE A 48 1.72 8.04 4.23
N ARG A 49 1.87 9.27 3.73
CA ARG A 49 3.02 10.13 4.04
C ARG A 49 3.14 10.39 5.54
N GLN A 50 2.07 10.84 6.18
CA GLN A 50 2.05 11.15 7.60
C GLN A 50 2.27 9.91 8.47
N THR A 51 1.69 8.78 8.08
CA THR A 51 1.86 7.50 8.80
C THR A 51 3.29 7.01 8.68
N ASN A 52 3.90 7.08 7.48
CA ASN A 52 5.30 6.69 7.27
C ASN A 52 6.27 7.60 8.02
N ASN A 53 6.00 8.91 8.07
CA ASN A 53 6.79 9.87 8.86
C ASN A 53 6.67 9.59 10.36
N THR A 54 5.48 9.25 10.84
CA THR A 54 5.27 8.93 12.26
C THR A 54 5.90 7.59 12.63
N SER A 55 5.82 6.59 11.74
CA SER A 55 6.40 5.26 11.96
C SER A 55 7.93 5.29 11.96
N ALA A 56 8.54 6.30 11.35
CA ALA A 56 9.97 6.61 11.43
C ALA A 56 10.45 6.90 12.85
N ARG A 57 9.58 7.02 13.87
CA ARG A 57 9.95 7.08 15.30
C ARG A 57 9.87 5.74 16.02
N ALA A 58 9.12 4.78 15.49
CA ALA A 58 8.85 3.49 16.12
C ALA A 58 9.64 2.32 15.49
N PHE A 59 9.97 2.39 14.21
CA PHE A 59 10.62 1.30 13.47
C PHE A 59 12.01 1.69 12.97
N PRO A 60 12.98 0.74 12.90
CA PRO A 60 14.34 1.05 12.43
C PRO A 60 14.39 1.37 10.93
N THR A 61 13.42 0.87 10.15
CA THR A 61 13.32 1.09 8.72
C THR A 61 11.91 1.50 8.32
N ILE A 62 11.80 2.38 7.34
CA ILE A 62 10.54 2.87 6.75
C ILE A 62 10.53 2.70 5.23
N LEU A 63 9.35 2.77 4.63
CA LEU A 63 9.22 2.70 3.18
C LEU A 63 9.65 4.02 2.53
N ASN A 64 10.25 3.91 1.35
CA ASN A 64 10.53 5.07 0.50
C ASN A 64 9.26 5.46 -0.27
N VAL A 65 8.34 6.15 0.41
CA VAL A 65 7.07 6.61 -0.15
C VAL A 65 7.25 7.72 -1.20
N ASP A 66 8.37 8.42 -1.18
CA ASP A 66 8.74 9.44 -2.17
C ASP A 66 9.29 8.87 -3.48
N HIS A 67 9.54 7.57 -3.54
CA HIS A 67 9.98 6.93 -4.75
C HIS A 67 8.91 7.13 -5.86
N PRO A 68 9.29 7.55 -7.08
CA PRO A 68 8.34 7.93 -8.13
C PRO A 68 7.42 6.79 -8.57
N GLN A 69 7.79 5.54 -8.31
CA GLN A 69 6.95 4.36 -8.60
C GLN A 69 6.05 3.93 -7.44
N PHE A 70 6.18 4.51 -6.24
CA PHE A 70 5.47 4.05 -5.05
C PHE A 70 3.96 4.21 -5.22
N PHE A 71 3.46 5.45 -5.25
CA PHE A 71 2.05 5.73 -5.40
C PHE A 71 1.45 5.25 -6.73
N PRO A 72 2.12 5.37 -7.89
CA PRO A 72 1.57 4.84 -9.14
C PRO A 72 1.32 3.33 -9.09
N ARG A 73 2.22 2.53 -8.48
CA ARG A 73 2.01 1.08 -8.34
C ARG A 73 0.90 0.77 -7.36
N LEU A 74 0.83 1.49 -6.25
CA LEU A 74 -0.22 1.33 -5.24
C LEU A 74 -1.61 1.63 -5.83
N ASN A 75 -1.72 2.71 -6.59
CA ASN A 75 -2.93 3.07 -7.34
C ASN A 75 -3.31 2.01 -8.36
N ARG A 76 -2.35 1.41 -9.08
CA ARG A 76 -2.63 0.30 -10.00
C ARG A 76 -3.13 -0.95 -9.27
N CYS A 77 -2.67 -1.22 -8.06
CA CYS A 77 -3.23 -2.31 -7.24
C CYS A 77 -4.69 -2.03 -6.89
N ALA A 78 -5.00 -0.81 -6.44
CA ALA A 78 -6.36 -0.37 -6.11
C ALA A 78 -7.30 -0.45 -7.32
N GLU A 79 -6.84 0.00 -8.49
CA GLU A 79 -7.60 -0.07 -9.73
C GLU A 79 -7.88 -1.53 -10.16
N ARG A 80 -6.87 -2.40 -10.13
CA ARG A 80 -7.09 -3.83 -10.43
C ARG A 80 -8.04 -4.50 -9.44
N ASN A 81 -8.04 -4.07 -8.18
CA ASN A 81 -8.94 -4.58 -7.17
C ASN A 81 -10.41 -4.16 -7.45
N LEU A 82 -10.65 -2.93 -7.92
CA LEU A 82 -11.98 -2.52 -8.39
C LEU A 82 -12.45 -3.39 -9.57
N GLN A 83 -11.55 -3.66 -10.53
CA GLN A 83 -11.87 -4.53 -11.66
C GLN A 83 -12.17 -5.98 -11.23
N LEU A 84 -11.46 -6.49 -10.21
CA LEU A 84 -11.75 -7.79 -9.61
C LEU A 84 -13.15 -7.84 -9.00
N LYS A 85 -13.58 -6.78 -8.32
CA LYS A 85 -14.95 -6.66 -7.79
C LYS A 85 -16.00 -6.61 -8.89
N ALA A 86 -15.78 -5.80 -9.92
CA ALA A 86 -16.69 -5.71 -11.06
C ALA A 86 -16.87 -7.07 -11.79
N ILE A 87 -15.80 -7.88 -11.88
CA ILE A 87 -15.88 -9.25 -12.42
C ILE A 87 -16.64 -10.18 -11.47
N ASP A 88 -16.57 -9.95 -10.16
CA ASP A 88 -17.29 -10.76 -9.18
C ASP A 88 -18.80 -10.51 -9.22
N GLU A 89 -19.19 -9.25 -9.40
CA GLU A 89 -20.58 -8.80 -9.53
C GLU A 89 -21.22 -9.20 -10.87
N SER A 90 -20.43 -9.55 -11.89
CA SER A 90 -20.97 -9.93 -13.20
C SER A 90 -21.71 -11.28 -13.17
N SER A 91 -22.70 -11.49 -14.03
CA SER A 91 -23.47 -12.75 -14.15
C SER A 91 -22.74 -13.86 -14.94
N THR A 92 -21.42 -13.76 -15.09
CA THR A 92 -20.60 -14.66 -15.92
C THR A 92 -20.34 -16.01 -15.21
N PRO A 93 -20.22 -17.14 -15.93
CA PRO A 93 -19.88 -18.44 -15.30
C PRO A 93 -18.54 -18.41 -14.54
N GLN A 94 -18.47 -19.15 -13.44
CA GLN A 94 -17.38 -19.10 -12.46
C GLN A 94 -15.99 -19.35 -13.06
N TRP A 95 -15.86 -20.31 -13.98
CA TRP A 95 -14.58 -20.62 -14.62
C TRP A 95 -14.04 -19.43 -15.43
N LEU A 96 -14.94 -18.71 -16.11
CA LEU A 96 -14.58 -17.55 -16.93
C LEU A 96 -14.25 -16.34 -16.04
N LYS A 97 -14.92 -16.19 -14.90
CA LYS A 97 -14.52 -15.23 -13.86
C LYS A 97 -13.10 -15.50 -13.40
N THR A 98 -12.76 -16.75 -13.04
CA THR A 98 -11.41 -17.11 -12.58
C THR A 98 -10.35 -16.79 -13.63
N MET A 99 -10.60 -17.11 -14.91
CA MET A 99 -9.68 -16.80 -16.01
C MET A 99 -9.45 -15.29 -16.19
N ARG A 100 -10.48 -14.46 -15.98
CA ARG A 100 -10.37 -12.99 -16.04
C ARG A 100 -9.71 -12.39 -14.80
N LYS A 101 -9.91 -13.00 -13.62
CA LYS A 101 -9.30 -12.55 -12.35
C LYS A 101 -7.80 -12.84 -12.29
N LEU A 102 -7.36 -13.97 -12.87
CA LEU A 102 -5.97 -14.42 -12.83
C LEU A 102 -4.94 -13.34 -13.27
N PRO A 103 -5.07 -12.69 -14.45
CA PRO A 103 -4.11 -11.66 -14.86
C PRO A 103 -4.12 -10.43 -13.93
N LEU A 104 -5.28 -10.08 -13.36
CA LEU A 104 -5.39 -8.96 -12.43
C LEU A 104 -4.70 -9.25 -11.10
N GLN A 105 -4.90 -10.46 -10.55
CA GLN A 105 -4.23 -10.92 -9.33
C GLN A 105 -2.71 -10.98 -9.52
N LEU A 106 -2.23 -11.53 -10.65
CA LEU A 106 -0.80 -11.54 -10.98
C LEU A 106 -0.25 -10.11 -11.11
N GLY A 107 -1.02 -9.18 -11.67
CA GLY A 107 -0.66 -7.77 -11.75
C GLY A 107 -0.51 -7.12 -10.37
N ILE A 108 -1.43 -7.38 -9.44
CA ILE A 108 -1.38 -6.88 -8.05
C ILE A 108 -0.14 -7.46 -7.34
N VAL A 109 0.06 -8.77 -7.41
CA VAL A 109 1.23 -9.43 -6.78
C VAL A 109 2.53 -8.87 -7.36
N GLY A 110 2.60 -8.67 -8.67
CA GLY A 110 3.76 -8.08 -9.33
C GLY A 110 4.04 -6.64 -8.91
N ASP A 111 3.01 -5.81 -8.75
CA ASP A 111 3.17 -4.43 -8.28
C ASP A 111 3.57 -4.39 -6.79
N ILE A 112 2.97 -5.21 -5.93
CA ILE A 112 3.36 -5.32 -4.51
C ILE A 112 4.81 -5.82 -4.38
N LEU A 113 5.21 -6.83 -5.15
CA LEU A 113 6.59 -7.32 -5.15
C LEU A 113 7.58 -6.22 -5.56
N ARG A 114 7.24 -5.45 -6.59
CA ARG A 114 8.07 -4.31 -7.03
C ARG A 114 8.17 -3.23 -5.96
N LEU A 115 7.08 -2.97 -5.22
CA LEU A 115 7.08 -2.04 -4.10
C LEU A 115 7.94 -2.54 -2.93
N TYR A 116 7.86 -3.83 -2.62
CA TYR A 116 8.66 -4.47 -1.57
C TYR A 116 10.17 -4.42 -1.87
N LEU A 117 10.54 -4.48 -3.15
CA LEU A 117 11.93 -4.40 -3.60
C LEU A 117 12.50 -2.97 -3.67
N ILE A 118 11.68 -1.93 -3.46
CA ILE A 118 12.19 -0.56 -3.34
C ILE A 118 13.05 -0.48 -2.08
N LYS A 119 14.26 0.08 -2.21
CA LYS A 119 15.19 0.21 -1.08
C LYS A 119 14.52 1.02 0.05
N PRO A 120 14.35 0.43 1.25
CA PRO A 120 13.78 1.13 2.39
C PRO A 120 14.75 2.20 2.90
N ILE A 121 14.23 3.18 3.63
CA ILE A 121 15.00 4.24 4.26
C ILE A 121 15.36 3.80 5.68
N ASP A 122 16.62 4.03 6.05
CA ASP A 122 17.11 3.81 7.42
C ASP A 122 16.65 4.97 8.32
N ALA A 123 15.72 4.65 9.22
CA ALA A 123 15.15 5.63 10.13
C ALA A 123 16.04 5.84 11.36
N GLU A 124 16.93 4.90 11.72
CA GLU A 124 17.85 5.07 12.86
C GLU A 124 18.91 6.11 12.54
N ALA A 125 19.52 6.03 11.35
CA ALA A 125 20.49 7.02 10.89
C ALA A 125 19.91 8.45 10.81
N THR A 126 18.60 8.57 10.55
CA THR A 126 17.91 9.87 10.48
C THR A 126 17.63 10.44 11.87
N ARG A 127 17.43 9.60 12.89
CA ARG A 127 17.19 10.04 14.28
C ARG A 127 18.46 10.56 14.94
N GLU A 128 19.60 9.95 14.66
CA GLU A 128 20.90 10.34 15.25
C GLU A 128 21.36 11.73 14.80
N MET A 129 20.90 12.24 13.66
CA MET A 129 21.23 13.60 13.19
C MET A 129 20.42 14.73 13.87
N VAL A 130 19.39 14.41 14.66
CA VAL A 130 18.48 15.40 15.27
C VAL A 130 18.67 15.51 16.79
N LEU A 131 19.60 14.73 17.37
CA LEU A 131 20.04 14.80 18.76
C LEU A 131 21.39 15.51 18.88
#